data_AF-A0AAD9JTL3-F1
#
_entry.id   AF-A0AAD9JTL3-F1
#
_cell.length_a   1.000
_cell.length_b   1.000
_cell.length_c   1.000
_cell.angle_alpha   90.00
_cell.angle_beta   90.00
_cell.angle_gamma   90.00
#
_symmetry.space_group_name_H-M   'P 1'
#
loop_
_entity.id
_entity.type
_entity.pdbx_description
1 polymer ?
#
loop_
_entity_poly.entity_id
_entity_poly.type
_entity_poly.pdbx_seq_one_letter_code
_entity_poly.pdbx_strand_id
1 'polypeptide(L)'
;MKGMGTDEEAIINVVSNRSNQQRQDIKRMFKTMYGKDLIKDLRSELSGDLEEIILALFMPTTYYDAWSLRKAMKGAGTKEDVLVEILCTRTNSEIMEINQVYKRDFSRDLEKDIISETSGHFKRLLVSCLQANRSELTAAQLQQVQQQGPMSVIDINQAREDAKALYKAGEGKMGTDESTFLRIFATRNYYQLRQVFVEYSQVR
;
A
#
# COMPACT_ATOMS: atom_id res chain seq x y z
N MET A 1 24.53 -0.44 21.70
CA MET A 1 23.79 -0.96 22.86
C MET A 1 24.72 -1.69 23.85
N LYS A 2 25.93 -1.17 24.14
CA LYS A 2 26.80 -1.64 25.22
C LYS A 2 27.28 -0.40 26.00
N GLY A 3 27.24 -0.46 27.33
CA GLY A 3 27.60 0.68 28.18
C GLY A 3 26.39 1.47 28.67
N MET A 4 26.61 2.59 29.39
CA MET A 4 25.54 3.53 29.74
C MET A 4 25.22 4.41 28.53
N GLY A 5 23.94 4.46 28.16
CA GLY A 5 23.44 5.21 27.01
C GLY A 5 23.48 4.42 25.70
N THR A 6 22.77 4.96 24.70
CA THR A 6 22.60 4.36 23.37
C THR A 6 23.23 5.26 22.32
N ASP A 7 24.05 4.70 21.44
CA ASP A 7 24.52 5.40 20.25
C ASP A 7 23.39 5.40 19.20
N GLU A 8 22.46 6.34 19.36
CA GLU A 8 21.28 6.49 18.51
C GLU A 8 21.67 6.85 17.07
N GLU A 9 22.72 7.65 16.88
CA GLU A 9 23.20 8.05 15.56
C GLU A 9 23.71 6.84 14.76
N ALA A 10 24.46 5.93 15.38
CA ALA A 10 24.87 4.69 14.74
C ALA A 10 23.67 3.82 14.34
N ILE A 11 22.65 3.73 15.19
CA ILE A 11 21.42 2.98 14.89
C ILE A 11 20.70 3.61 13.70
N ILE A 12 20.49 4.93 13.72
CA ILE A 12 19.84 5.68 12.64
C ILE A 12 20.60 5.48 11.33
N ASN A 13 21.93 5.62 11.34
CA ASN A 13 22.77 5.45 10.16
C ASN A 13 22.67 4.04 9.56
N VAL A 14 22.61 3.01 10.39
CA VAL A 14 22.41 1.63 9.89
C VAL A 14 21.01 1.46 9.31
N VAL A 15 19.97 1.91 10.00
CA VAL A 15 18.58 1.65 9.60
C VAL A 15 18.18 2.46 8.37
N SER A 16 18.63 3.71 8.25
CA SER A 16 18.31 4.61 7.13
C SER A 16 19.02 4.24 5.82
N ASN A 17 20.15 3.54 5.89
CA ASN A 17 20.96 3.17 4.72
C ASN A 17 20.82 1.69 4.34
N ARG A 18 19.73 1.01 4.73
CA ARG A 18 19.48 -0.40 4.42
C ARG A 18 18.05 -0.62 3.95
N SER A 19 17.90 -1.46 2.93
CA SER A 19 16.57 -1.90 2.47
C SER A 19 15.88 -2.71 3.57
N ASN A 20 14.55 -2.85 3.49
CA ASN A 20 13.80 -3.68 4.44
C ASN A 20 14.35 -5.12 4.48
N GLN A 21 14.65 -5.70 3.31
CA GLN A 21 15.23 -7.02 3.20
C GLN A 21 16.58 -7.12 3.93
N GLN A 22 17.48 -6.15 3.74
CA GLN A 22 18.75 -6.10 4.45
C GLN A 22 18.54 -5.96 5.97
N ARG A 23 17.51 -5.21 6.41
CA ARG A 23 17.15 -5.10 7.84
C ARG A 23 16.62 -6.43 8.40
N GLN A 24 15.85 -7.20 7.63
CA GLN A 24 15.45 -8.56 8.02
C GLN A 24 16.67 -9.49 8.16
N ASP A 25 17.63 -9.39 7.24
CA ASP A 25 18.86 -10.18 7.30
C ASP A 25 19.74 -9.77 8.49
N ILE A 26 19.83 -8.48 8.81
CA ILE A 26 20.49 -7.97 10.03
C ILE A 26 19.83 -8.56 11.27
N LYS A 27 18.50 -8.52 11.38
CA LYS A 27 17.75 -9.11 12.50
C LYS A 27 18.05 -10.60 12.67
N ARG A 28 18.05 -11.36 11.56
CA ARG A 28 18.39 -12.79 11.57
C ARG A 28 19.82 -13.03 12.02
N MET A 29 20.77 -12.30 11.44
CA MET A 29 22.19 -12.47 11.72
C MET A 29 22.55 -12.05 13.16
N PHE A 30 21.92 -11.00 13.69
CA PHE A 30 22.09 -10.58 15.08
C PHE A 30 21.71 -11.71 16.05
N LYS A 31 20.59 -12.41 15.77
CA LYS A 31 20.18 -13.57 16.55
C LYS A 31 21.19 -14.71 16.47
N THR A 32 21.71 -15.00 15.28
CA THR A 32 22.72 -16.06 15.07
C THR A 32 24.05 -15.75 15.76
N MET A 33 24.55 -14.52 15.62
CA MET A 33 25.88 -14.16 16.13
C MET A 33 25.91 -13.93 17.65
N TYR A 34 24.83 -13.38 18.23
CA TYR A 34 24.82 -12.96 19.62
C TYR A 34 23.82 -13.71 20.50
N GLY A 35 22.95 -14.56 19.93
CA GLY A 35 21.90 -15.27 20.66
C GLY A 35 20.76 -14.37 21.15
N LYS A 36 20.80 -13.07 20.87
CA LYS A 36 19.87 -12.04 21.37
C LYS A 36 18.80 -11.66 20.36
N ASP A 37 17.71 -11.07 20.84
CA ASP A 37 16.65 -10.52 19.98
C ASP A 37 16.91 -9.03 19.75
N LEU A 38 17.28 -8.68 18.52
CA LEU A 38 17.59 -7.30 18.14
C LEU A 38 16.43 -6.32 18.44
N ILE A 39 15.19 -6.74 18.21
CA ILE A 39 14.01 -5.88 18.37
C ILE A 39 13.76 -5.63 19.86
N LYS A 40 13.94 -6.67 20.69
CA LYS A 40 13.86 -6.53 22.14
C LYS A 40 14.95 -5.61 22.68
N ASP A 41 16.18 -5.78 22.21
CA ASP A 41 17.31 -4.96 22.64
C ASP A 41 17.10 -3.48 22.23
N LEU A 42 16.68 -3.22 20.98
CA LEU A 42 16.37 -1.86 20.52
C LEU A 42 15.25 -1.21 21.35
N ARG A 43 14.21 -1.98 21.69
CA ARG A 43 13.10 -1.50 22.54
C ARG A 43 13.53 -1.14 23.96
N SER A 44 14.53 -1.81 24.53
CA SER A 44 15.03 -1.45 25.86
C SER A 44 15.95 -0.24 25.87
N GLU A 45 16.46 0.16 24.71
CA GLU A 45 17.53 1.16 24.57
C GLU A 45 17.04 2.47 23.95
N LEU A 46 15.88 2.45 23.28
CA LEU A 46 15.23 3.59 22.64
C LEU A 46 13.94 3.93 23.38
N SER A 47 13.45 5.15 23.18
CA SER A 47 12.13 5.57 23.68
C SER A 47 11.45 6.58 22.75
N GLY A 48 10.15 6.79 22.95
CA GLY A 48 9.37 7.79 22.22
C GLY A 48 9.30 7.53 20.70
N ASP A 49 9.24 8.61 19.93
CA ASP A 49 9.06 8.54 18.47
C ASP A 49 10.20 7.81 17.75
N LEU A 50 11.43 7.94 18.28
CA LEU A 50 12.59 7.24 17.72
C LEU A 50 12.47 5.73 17.88
N GLU A 51 11.99 5.25 19.04
CA GLU A 51 11.68 3.83 19.23
C GLU A 51 10.62 3.38 18.22
N GLU A 52 9.50 4.10 18.12
CA GLU A 52 8.39 3.71 17.24
C GLU A 52 8.85 3.58 15.78
N ILE A 53 9.57 4.57 15.26
CA ILE A 53 10.02 4.56 13.86
C ILE A 53 11.09 3.50 13.60
N ILE A 54 12.06 3.31 14.50
CA ILE A 54 13.11 2.29 14.31
C ILE A 54 12.50 0.89 14.34
N LEU A 55 11.60 0.61 15.29
CA LEU A 55 10.93 -0.69 15.35
C LEU A 55 10.05 -0.92 14.11
N ALA A 56 9.31 0.09 13.64
CA ALA A 56 8.54 0.01 12.41
C ALA A 56 9.41 -0.31 11.19
N LEU A 57 10.58 0.32 11.06
CA LEU A 57 11.51 0.09 9.94
C LEU A 57 12.07 -1.34 9.90
N PHE A 58 12.13 -2.02 11.04
CA PHE A 58 12.51 -3.43 11.14
C PHE A 58 11.35 -4.43 10.91
N MET A 59 10.11 -3.97 10.78
CA MET A 59 8.99 -4.86 10.43
C MET A 59 9.04 -5.20 8.93
N PRO A 60 8.70 -6.44 8.51
CA PRO A 60 8.45 -6.71 7.10
C PRO A 60 7.38 -5.75 6.55
N THR A 61 7.56 -5.25 5.33
CA THR A 61 6.69 -4.20 4.76
C THR A 61 5.20 -4.57 4.83
N THR A 62 4.83 -5.75 4.36
CA THR A 62 3.43 -6.22 4.34
C THR A 62 2.89 -6.52 5.74
N TYR A 63 3.75 -6.84 6.71
CA TYR A 63 3.37 -6.93 8.12
C TYR A 63 3.05 -5.56 8.69
N TYR A 64 3.89 -4.56 8.42
CA TYR A 64 3.65 -3.19 8.86
C TYR A 64 2.36 -2.62 8.26
N ASP A 65 2.08 -2.92 6.99
CA ASP A 65 0.82 -2.57 6.35
C ASP A 65 -0.38 -3.24 7.04
N ALA A 66 -0.33 -4.57 7.26
CA ALA A 66 -1.40 -5.30 7.94
C ALA A 66 -1.63 -4.77 9.38
N TRP A 67 -0.55 -4.47 10.10
CA TRP A 67 -0.62 -3.86 11.42
C TRP A 67 -1.24 -2.46 11.37
N SER A 68 -0.87 -1.65 10.38
CA SER A 68 -1.38 -0.29 10.20
C SER A 68 -2.87 -0.28 9.86
N LEU A 69 -3.31 -1.16 8.97
CA LEU A 69 -4.74 -1.38 8.66
C LEU A 69 -5.51 -1.76 9.92
N ARG A 70 -4.99 -2.70 10.73
CA ARG A 70 -5.62 -3.06 12.00
C ARG A 70 -5.68 -1.89 12.97
N LYS A 71 -4.59 -1.12 13.11
CA LYS A 71 -4.53 0.07 13.99
C LYS A 71 -5.51 1.15 13.52
N ALA A 72 -5.68 1.32 12.21
CA ALA A 72 -6.61 2.27 11.60
C ALA A 72 -8.09 1.93 11.84
N MET A 73 -8.41 0.64 11.93
CA MET A 73 -9.75 0.11 12.17
C MET A 73 -10.06 -0.18 13.66
N LYS A 74 -9.05 -0.09 14.53
CA LYS A 74 -9.23 -0.39 15.95
C LYS A 74 -9.49 0.89 16.75
N GLY A 75 -10.66 0.98 17.37
CA GLY A 75 -10.99 2.04 18.34
C GLY A 75 -12.27 2.76 17.98
N ALA A 76 -12.42 4.00 18.47
CA ALA A 76 -13.54 4.84 18.10
C ALA A 76 -13.26 5.50 16.74
N GLY A 77 -14.08 5.17 15.74
CA GLY A 77 -13.93 5.65 14.37
C GLY A 77 -12.84 4.91 13.57
N THR A 78 -12.77 5.22 12.28
CA THR A 78 -11.88 4.57 11.32
C THR A 78 -10.98 5.61 10.68
N LYS A 79 -9.68 5.35 10.63
CA LYS A 79 -8.72 6.19 9.90
C LYS A 79 -8.74 5.84 8.41
N GLU A 80 -9.70 6.40 7.70
CA GLU A 80 -9.99 6.08 6.29
C GLU A 80 -8.82 6.41 5.35
N ASP A 81 -8.05 7.46 5.65
CA ASP A 81 -6.85 7.87 4.93
C ASP A 81 -5.79 6.77 4.87
N VAL A 82 -5.55 6.08 6.00
CA VAL A 82 -4.63 4.93 6.07
C VAL A 82 -5.13 3.76 5.22
N LEU A 83 -6.44 3.50 5.24
CA LEU A 83 -7.03 2.43 4.41
C LEU A 83 -6.84 2.74 2.92
N VAL A 84 -7.11 3.98 2.51
CA VAL A 84 -6.95 4.43 1.13
C VAL A 84 -5.48 4.38 0.72
N GLU A 85 -4.56 4.90 1.54
CA GLU A 85 -3.13 4.92 1.23
C GLU A 85 -2.62 3.51 0.96
N ILE A 86 -2.90 2.55 1.85
CA ILE A 86 -2.40 1.19 1.70
C ILE A 86 -3.12 0.47 0.55
N LEU A 87 -4.45 0.40 0.57
CA LEU A 87 -5.20 -0.43 -0.38
C LEU A 87 -5.16 0.09 -1.82
N CYS A 88 -5.01 1.40 -2.03
CA CYS A 88 -4.99 1.98 -3.36
C CYS A 88 -3.59 2.08 -3.99
N THR A 89 -2.51 1.88 -3.24
CA THR A 89 -1.12 2.04 -3.72
C THR A 89 -0.32 0.75 -3.78
N ARG A 90 -0.68 -0.28 -3.00
CA ARG A 90 0.01 -1.57 -3.03
C ARG A 90 -0.30 -2.36 -4.30
N THR A 91 0.65 -3.16 -4.74
CA THR A 91 0.48 -4.07 -5.87
C THR A 91 -0.45 -5.22 -5.52
N ASN A 92 -0.95 -5.95 -6.52
CA ASN A 92 -1.78 -7.13 -6.31
C ASN A 92 -1.07 -8.18 -5.44
N SER A 93 0.22 -8.42 -5.68
CA SER A 93 1.01 -9.38 -4.88
C SER A 93 1.19 -8.91 -3.43
N GLU A 94 1.41 -7.62 -3.21
CA GLU A 94 1.50 -7.02 -1.87
C GLU A 94 0.15 -7.13 -1.14
N ILE A 95 -0.98 -6.83 -1.79
CA ILE A 95 -2.32 -6.97 -1.22
C ILE A 95 -2.62 -8.43 -0.82
N MET A 96 -2.27 -9.39 -1.68
CA MET A 96 -2.42 -10.81 -1.36
C MET A 96 -1.59 -11.20 -0.13
N GLU A 97 -0.35 -10.75 -0.03
CA GLU A 97 0.51 -11.01 1.13
C GLU A 97 -0.03 -10.31 2.39
N ILE A 98 -0.50 -9.06 2.30
CA ILE A 98 -1.13 -8.35 3.41
C ILE A 98 -2.32 -9.14 3.96
N ASN A 99 -3.19 -9.67 3.09
CA ASN A 99 -4.30 -10.52 3.50
C ASN A 99 -3.83 -11.79 4.25
N GLN A 100 -2.79 -12.45 3.75
CA GLN A 100 -2.23 -13.64 4.38
C GLN A 100 -1.62 -13.32 5.75
N VAL A 101 -0.82 -12.26 5.84
CA VAL A 101 -0.19 -11.79 7.07
C VAL A 101 -1.24 -11.38 8.10
N TYR A 102 -2.26 -10.63 7.68
CA TYR A 102 -3.34 -10.20 8.57
C TYR A 102 -4.07 -11.40 9.19
N LYS A 103 -4.37 -12.41 8.36
CA LYS A 103 -5.01 -13.65 8.81
C LYS A 103 -4.10 -14.45 9.74
N ARG A 104 -2.83 -14.63 9.39
CA ARG A 104 -1.86 -15.42 10.15
C ARG A 104 -1.56 -14.78 11.52
N ASP A 105 -1.25 -13.48 11.53
CA ASP A 105 -0.64 -12.82 12.68
C ASP A 105 -1.66 -12.14 13.60
N PHE A 106 -2.84 -11.80 13.08
CA PHE A 106 -3.93 -11.23 13.88
C PHE A 106 -5.12 -12.17 14.07
N SER A 107 -5.14 -13.33 13.40
CA SER A 107 -6.25 -14.29 13.47
C SER A 107 -7.60 -13.66 13.10
N ARG A 108 -7.59 -12.77 12.11
CA ARG A 108 -8.77 -12.01 11.63
C ARG A 108 -8.86 -12.03 10.11
N ASP A 109 -10.01 -11.67 9.60
CA ASP A 109 -10.28 -11.56 8.18
C ASP A 109 -10.31 -10.08 7.80
N LEU A 110 -9.33 -9.64 7.00
CA LEU A 110 -9.17 -8.23 6.64
C LEU A 110 -10.36 -7.72 5.82
N GLU A 111 -10.92 -8.55 4.93
CA GLU A 111 -12.10 -8.15 4.15
C GLU A 111 -13.31 -7.94 5.05
N LYS A 112 -13.55 -8.87 6.01
CA LYS A 112 -14.66 -8.72 6.96
C LYS A 112 -14.51 -7.50 7.85
N ASP A 113 -13.29 -7.21 8.32
CA ASP A 113 -13.01 -6.02 9.11
C ASP A 113 -13.27 -4.74 8.28
N ILE A 114 -12.79 -4.67 7.04
CA ILE A 114 -13.09 -3.53 6.15
C ILE A 114 -14.60 -3.40 5.91
N ILE A 115 -15.31 -4.50 5.72
CA ILE A 115 -16.76 -4.50 5.49
C ILE A 115 -17.53 -3.99 6.71
N SER A 116 -17.06 -4.26 7.94
CA SER A 116 -17.70 -3.78 9.16
C SER A 116 -17.38 -2.32 9.46
N GLU A 117 -16.17 -1.87 9.15
CA GLU A 117 -15.70 -0.51 9.45
C GLU A 117 -16.09 0.53 8.40
N THR A 118 -16.61 0.11 7.24
CA THR A 118 -16.93 1.01 6.12
C THR A 118 -18.30 0.75 5.51
N SER A 119 -18.83 1.73 4.78
CA SER A 119 -20.17 1.65 4.18
C SER A 119 -20.23 2.23 2.76
N GLY A 120 -21.39 2.06 2.11
CA GLY A 120 -21.68 2.67 0.82
C GLY A 120 -20.69 2.30 -0.29
N HIS A 121 -20.40 3.28 -1.15
CA HIS A 121 -19.46 3.14 -2.28
C HIS A 121 -18.01 3.08 -1.83
N PHE A 122 -17.67 3.73 -0.72
CA PHE A 122 -16.33 3.68 -0.13
C PHE A 122 -15.94 2.24 0.23
N LYS A 123 -16.82 1.51 0.93
CA LYS A 123 -16.63 0.08 1.17
C LYS A 123 -16.38 -0.71 -0.11
N ARG A 124 -17.20 -0.48 -1.15
CA ARG A 124 -17.07 -1.20 -2.42
C ARG A 124 -15.72 -0.93 -3.08
N LEU A 125 -15.21 0.30 -3.00
CA LEU A 125 -13.86 0.65 -3.49
C LEU A 125 -12.81 -0.17 -2.78
N LEU A 126 -12.78 -0.10 -1.44
CA LEU A 126 -11.75 -0.77 -0.64
C LEU A 126 -11.78 -2.29 -0.83
N VAL A 127 -12.97 -2.90 -0.83
CA VAL A 127 -13.12 -4.33 -1.11
C VAL A 127 -12.64 -4.65 -2.52
N SER A 128 -12.96 -3.83 -3.52
CA SER A 128 -12.47 -4.05 -4.90
C SER A 128 -10.95 -3.98 -5.01
N CYS A 129 -10.30 -3.06 -4.30
CA CYS A 129 -8.84 -2.99 -4.25
C CYS A 129 -8.25 -4.20 -3.52
N LEU A 130 -8.91 -4.67 -2.45
CA LEU A 130 -8.49 -5.84 -1.68
C LEU A 130 -8.55 -7.15 -2.49
N GLN A 131 -9.37 -7.22 -3.54
CA GLN A 131 -9.42 -8.40 -4.42
C GLN A 131 -8.16 -8.57 -5.29
N ALA A 132 -7.22 -7.63 -5.28
CA ALA A 132 -5.94 -7.74 -5.99
C ALA A 132 -6.09 -8.04 -7.50
N ASN A 133 -7.07 -7.39 -8.14
CA ASN A 133 -7.42 -7.54 -9.55
C ASN A 133 -7.13 -6.28 -10.38
N ARG A 134 -6.23 -5.40 -9.92
CA ARG A 134 -5.84 -4.23 -10.70
C ARG A 134 -5.00 -4.68 -11.90
N SER A 135 -5.18 -4.06 -13.06
CA SER A 135 -4.24 -4.23 -14.17
C SER A 135 -2.85 -3.78 -13.71
N GLU A 136 -1.85 -4.61 -13.96
CA GLU A 136 -0.44 -4.31 -13.69
C GLU A 136 0.37 -4.58 -14.94
N LEU A 137 1.47 -3.84 -15.10
CA LEU A 137 2.38 -4.07 -16.20
C LEU A 137 3.26 -5.28 -15.89
N THR A 138 3.45 -6.13 -16.89
CA THR A 138 4.47 -7.18 -16.85
C THR A 138 5.88 -6.57 -16.83
N ALA A 139 6.89 -7.36 -16.43
CA ALA A 139 8.29 -6.93 -16.48
C ALA A 139 8.71 -6.47 -17.89
N ALA A 140 8.25 -7.17 -18.93
CA ALA A 140 8.51 -6.78 -20.32
C ALA A 140 7.89 -5.42 -20.67
N GLN A 141 6.65 -5.17 -20.25
CA GLN A 141 5.99 -3.88 -20.46
C GLN A 141 6.66 -2.75 -19.67
N LEU A 142 7.11 -3.01 -18.44
CA LEU A 142 7.90 -2.03 -17.68
C LEU A 142 9.21 -1.67 -18.39
N GLN A 143 9.89 -2.66 -18.98
CA GLN A 143 11.08 -2.42 -19.80
C GLN A 143 10.74 -1.60 -21.06
N GLN A 144 9.60 -1.86 -21.70
CA GLN A 144 9.14 -1.05 -22.84
C GLN A 144 8.91 0.40 -22.42
N VAL A 145 8.29 0.66 -21.25
CA VAL A 145 8.12 2.03 -20.73
C VAL A 145 9.47 2.73 -20.56
N GLN A 146 10.48 2.03 -20.05
CA GLN A 146 11.82 2.61 -19.86
C GLN A 146 12.50 2.97 -21.20
N GLN A 147 12.26 2.20 -22.26
CA GLN A 147 12.90 2.37 -23.56
C GLN A 147 12.15 3.32 -24.50
N GLN A 148 10.81 3.27 -24.48
CA GLN A 148 9.94 3.89 -25.47
C GLN A 148 8.96 4.92 -24.86
N GLY A 149 8.98 5.05 -23.53
CA GLY A 149 8.07 5.92 -22.78
C GLY A 149 6.71 5.28 -22.48
N PRO A 150 5.88 5.91 -21.64
CA PRO A 150 4.63 5.33 -21.14
C PRO A 150 3.60 5.04 -22.22
N MET A 151 3.64 5.74 -23.36
CA MET A 151 2.71 5.53 -24.47
C MET A 151 2.81 4.12 -25.08
N SER A 152 3.92 3.41 -24.91
CA SER A 152 4.11 2.07 -25.48
C SER A 152 3.23 0.99 -24.83
N VAL A 153 2.63 1.27 -23.67
CA VAL A 153 1.82 0.30 -22.90
C VAL A 153 0.40 0.79 -22.63
N ILE A 154 0.01 1.93 -23.20
CA ILE A 154 -1.29 2.56 -23.00
C ILE A 154 -2.22 2.19 -24.15
N ASP A 155 -3.43 1.75 -23.82
CA ASP A 155 -4.51 1.64 -24.79
C ASP A 155 -5.25 2.97 -24.88
N ILE A 156 -4.94 3.76 -25.91
CA ILE A 156 -5.51 5.09 -26.12
C ILE A 156 -7.03 5.01 -26.40
N ASN A 157 -7.49 3.98 -27.10
CA ASN A 157 -8.91 3.84 -27.40
C ASN A 157 -9.69 3.54 -26.12
N GLN A 158 -9.18 2.62 -25.30
CA GLN A 158 -9.78 2.35 -24.00
C GLN A 158 -9.74 3.58 -23.08
N ALA A 159 -8.66 4.38 -23.13
CA ALA A 159 -8.57 5.62 -22.35
C ALA A 159 -9.67 6.62 -22.73
N ARG A 160 -9.92 6.79 -24.04
CA ARG A 160 -10.99 7.64 -24.56
C ARG A 160 -12.38 7.14 -24.17
N GLU A 161 -12.59 5.84 -24.25
CA GLU A 161 -13.86 5.22 -23.84
C GLU A 161 -14.12 5.41 -22.34
N ASP A 162 -13.12 5.14 -21.51
CA ASP A 162 -13.22 5.33 -20.06
C ASP A 162 -13.41 6.82 -19.70
N ALA A 163 -12.74 7.74 -20.40
CA ALA A 163 -12.94 9.18 -20.22
C ALA A 163 -14.39 9.61 -20.53
N LYS A 164 -14.94 9.18 -21.67
CA LYS A 164 -16.35 9.43 -22.02
C LYS A 164 -17.32 8.79 -21.03
N ALA A 165 -17.00 7.58 -20.54
CA ALA A 165 -17.80 6.89 -19.55
C ALA A 165 -17.81 7.65 -18.21
N LEU A 166 -16.65 8.14 -17.74
CA LEU A 166 -16.57 8.99 -16.55
C LEU A 166 -17.38 10.26 -16.71
N TYR A 167 -17.30 10.94 -17.87
CA TYR A 167 -18.07 12.16 -18.10
C TYR A 167 -19.57 11.89 -18.04
N LYS A 168 -20.04 10.87 -18.77
CA LYS A 168 -21.46 10.46 -18.76
C LYS A 168 -21.93 10.01 -17.37
N ALA A 169 -21.04 9.40 -16.58
CA ALA A 169 -21.32 8.95 -15.23
C ALA A 169 -21.27 10.07 -14.18
N GLY A 170 -20.62 11.20 -14.46
CA GLY A 170 -20.50 12.36 -13.58
C GLY A 170 -21.15 13.59 -14.19
N GLU A 171 -20.34 14.50 -14.73
CA GLU A 171 -20.76 15.83 -15.23
C GLU A 171 -21.88 15.80 -16.28
N GLY A 172 -21.99 14.73 -17.06
CA GLY A 172 -23.02 14.55 -18.08
C GLY A 172 -24.41 14.18 -17.53
N LYS A 173 -24.60 14.07 -16.21
CA LYS A 173 -25.88 13.76 -15.56
C LYS A 173 -26.01 14.45 -14.20
N MET A 174 -27.23 14.46 -13.66
CA MET A 174 -27.45 14.83 -12.26
C MET A 174 -27.04 13.67 -11.34
N GLY A 175 -26.26 13.98 -10.31
CA GLY A 175 -25.64 12.98 -9.43
C GLY A 175 -24.50 12.22 -10.11
N THR A 176 -23.96 11.22 -9.42
CA THR A 176 -22.83 10.42 -9.93
C THR A 176 -23.27 8.96 -10.08
N ASP A 177 -22.78 8.27 -11.10
CA ASP A 177 -22.76 6.80 -11.13
C ASP A 177 -21.42 6.32 -10.58
N GLU A 178 -21.37 6.12 -9.26
CA GLU A 178 -20.17 5.71 -8.56
C GLU A 178 -19.68 4.34 -9.02
N SER A 179 -20.56 3.48 -9.55
CA SER A 179 -20.17 2.13 -10.01
C SER A 179 -19.26 2.21 -11.23
N THR A 180 -19.50 3.17 -12.13
CA THR A 180 -18.62 3.43 -13.26
C THR A 180 -17.26 3.96 -12.81
N PHE A 181 -17.23 4.90 -11.86
CA PHE A 181 -15.99 5.43 -11.28
C PHE A 181 -15.18 4.33 -10.58
N LEU A 182 -15.83 3.54 -9.73
CA LEU A 182 -15.25 2.40 -9.02
C LEU A 182 -14.60 1.42 -9.99
N ARG A 183 -15.33 1.00 -11.03
CA ARG A 183 -14.82 0.06 -12.04
C ARG A 183 -13.54 0.58 -12.69
N ILE A 184 -13.50 1.86 -13.08
CA ILE A 184 -12.34 2.43 -13.78
C ILE A 184 -11.17 2.62 -12.82
N PHE A 185 -11.39 3.27 -11.67
CA PHE A 185 -10.32 3.61 -10.74
C PHE A 185 -9.74 2.41 -9.99
N ALA A 186 -10.53 1.37 -9.72
CA ALA A 186 -10.03 0.19 -9.03
C ALA A 186 -9.28 -0.79 -9.95
N THR A 187 -9.55 -0.77 -11.27
CA THR A 187 -9.04 -1.81 -12.19
C THR A 187 -7.95 -1.36 -13.15
N ARG A 188 -7.86 -0.06 -13.47
CA ARG A 188 -6.86 0.44 -14.42
C ARG A 188 -5.49 0.62 -13.76
N ASN A 189 -4.43 0.32 -14.51
CA ASN A 189 -3.07 0.60 -14.06
C ASN A 189 -2.78 2.11 -14.06
N TYR A 190 -1.71 2.52 -13.38
CA TYR A 190 -1.33 3.92 -13.22
C TYR A 190 -1.16 4.69 -14.55
N TYR A 191 -0.47 4.08 -15.53
CA TYR A 191 -0.21 4.72 -16.82
C TYR A 191 -1.51 4.91 -17.60
N GLN A 192 -2.37 3.90 -17.61
CA GLN A 192 -3.68 3.96 -18.24
C GLN A 192 -4.57 5.03 -17.61
N LEU A 193 -4.65 5.11 -16.26
CA LEU A 193 -5.43 6.14 -15.57
C LEU A 193 -4.96 7.56 -15.88
N ARG A 194 -3.64 7.77 -15.94
CA ARG A 194 -3.10 9.08 -16.34
C ARG A 194 -3.55 9.47 -17.74
N GLN A 195 -3.56 8.53 -18.68
CA GLN A 195 -4.09 8.83 -20.02
C GLN A 195 -5.59 9.07 -20.00
N VAL A 196 -6.37 8.32 -19.21
CA VAL A 196 -7.81 8.59 -19.03
C VAL A 196 -8.04 10.04 -18.59
N PHE A 197 -7.24 10.57 -17.66
CA PHE A 197 -7.35 11.96 -17.22
C PHE A 197 -6.98 12.98 -18.30
N VAL A 198 -5.96 12.67 -19.12
CA VAL A 198 -5.63 13.48 -20.29
C VAL A 198 -6.79 13.51 -21.27
N GLU A 199 -7.33 12.35 -21.66
CA GLU A 199 -8.47 12.29 -22.58
C GLU A 199 -9.74 12.92 -21.97
N TYR A 200 -9.99 12.79 -20.67
CA TYR A 200 -11.13 13.42 -19.98
C TYR A 200 -11.09 14.94 -20.13
N SER A 201 -9.90 15.55 -20.05
CA SER A 201 -9.74 16.99 -20.28
C SER A 201 -10.20 17.46 -21.67
N GLN A 202 -10.28 16.54 -22.64
CA GLN A 202 -10.69 16.80 -24.03
C GLN A 202 -12.17 16.46 -24.30
N VAL A 203 -12.87 15.87 -23.32
CA VAL A 203 -14.31 15.57 -23.43
C VAL A 203 -15.17 16.83 -23.18
N ARG A 204 -14.58 17.86 -22.54
CA ARG A 204 -15.20 19.15 -22.27
C ARG A 204 -15.21 20.09 -23.48
#